data_AF-A0A356PE90-F1
#
_entry.id   AF-A0A356PE90-F1
#
_cell.length_a   1.000
_cell.length_b   1.000
_cell.length_c   1.000
_cell.angle_alpha   90.00
_cell.angle_beta   90.00
_cell.angle_gamma   90.00
#
_symmetry.space_group_name_H-M   'P 1'
#
loop_
_entity.id
_entity.type
_entity.pdbx_description
1 polymer ?
#
loop_
_entity_poly.entity_id
_entity_poly.type
_entity_poly.pdbx_seq_one_letter_code
_entity_poly.pdbx_strand_id
1 'polypeptide(L)'
;QYGARFFDRTNKGVTLTKEGEIFYTNVQSVLDILSSVKEQINALSKGQRGLINLGATLTIGEYVLPDILAFLHKTHPDVDFKVKMANTESISQDVLEKKLHIGLI
;
A
#
# COMPACT_ATOMS: atom_id res chain seq x y z
N GLN A 1 10.09 -28.63 4.09
CA GLN A 1 11.18 -28.12 3.22
C GLN A 1 10.74 -28.34 1.77
N TYR A 2 10.69 -27.29 0.94
CA TYR A 2 10.02 -27.33 -0.38
C TYR A 2 10.79 -28.10 -1.47
N GLY A 3 12.00 -28.60 -1.19
CA GLY A 3 12.78 -29.43 -2.14
C GLY A 3 13.16 -28.73 -3.45
N ALA A 4 12.93 -27.43 -3.57
CA ALA A 4 13.12 -26.64 -4.78
C ALA A 4 14.26 -25.64 -4.62
N ARG A 5 14.94 -25.34 -5.72
CA ARG A 5 15.89 -24.24 -5.81
C ARG A 5 15.11 -23.00 -6.20
N PHE A 6 15.18 -21.93 -5.41
CA PHE A 6 14.44 -20.69 -5.71
C PHE A 6 15.26 -19.67 -6.50
N PHE A 7 16.59 -19.75 -6.42
CA PHE A 7 17.49 -18.79 -7.04
C PHE A 7 18.55 -19.48 -7.89
N ASP A 8 18.76 -18.93 -9.08
CA ASP A 8 19.94 -19.19 -9.89
C ASP A 8 21.00 -18.12 -9.61
N ARG A 9 22.21 -18.58 -9.32
CA ARG A 9 23.36 -17.70 -9.08
C ARG A 9 24.31 -17.86 -10.25
N THR A 10 24.61 -16.75 -10.89
CA THR A 10 25.60 -16.67 -11.98
C THR A 10 26.65 -15.61 -11.63
N ASN A 11 27.76 -15.57 -12.35
CA ASN A 11 28.77 -14.52 -12.20
C ASN A 11 28.22 -13.11 -12.52
N LYS A 12 27.01 -13.00 -13.07
CA LYS A 12 26.33 -11.74 -13.41
C LYS A 12 25.27 -11.33 -12.37
N GLY A 13 25.01 -12.15 -11.35
CA GLY A 13 24.03 -11.85 -10.30
C GLY A 13 23.14 -13.03 -9.93
N VAL A 14 22.08 -12.73 -9.19
CA VAL A 14 21.10 -13.69 -8.68
C VAL A 14 19.75 -13.43 -9.33
N THR A 15 19.12 -14.45 -9.90
CA THR A 15 17.79 -14.39 -10.50
C THR A 15 16.87 -15.44 -9.87
N LEU A 16 15.56 -15.23 -9.96
CA LEU A 16 14.60 -16.26 -9.59
C LEU A 16 14.62 -17.40 -10.62
N THR A 17 14.47 -18.61 -10.11
CA THR A 17 14.09 -19.79 -10.91
C THR A 17 12.57 -19.77 -11.14
N LYS A 18 12.03 -20.66 -11.97
CA LYS A 18 10.57 -20.78 -12.16
C LYS A 18 9.85 -21.09 -10.86
N GLU A 19 10.42 -21.98 -10.05
CA GLU A 19 9.94 -22.33 -8.72
C GLU A 19 10.02 -21.12 -7.77
N GLY A 20 11.09 -20.33 -7.89
CA GLY A 20 11.28 -19.06 -7.19
C GLY A 20 10.22 -18.01 -7.51
N GLU A 21 9.86 -17.85 -8.78
CA GLU A 21 8.81 -16.92 -9.20
C GLU A 21 7.44 -17.33 -8.65
N ILE A 22 7.07 -18.61 -8.79
CA ILE A 22 5.82 -19.14 -8.22
C ILE A 22 5.79 -18.90 -6.71
N PHE A 23 6.88 -19.23 -6.01
CA PHE A 23 6.97 -19.04 -4.57
C PHE A 23 6.84 -17.56 -4.19
N TYR A 24 7.56 -16.68 -4.88
CA TYR A 24 7.55 -15.23 -4.63
C TYR A 24 6.14 -14.63 -4.73
N THR A 25 5.41 -14.90 -5.81
CA THR A 25 4.05 -14.37 -6.01
C THR A 25 3.09 -14.84 -4.91
N ASN A 26 3.17 -16.11 -4.53
CA ASN A 26 2.32 -16.65 -3.47
C ASN A 26 2.68 -16.07 -2.11
N VAL A 27 3.97 -15.93 -1.78
CA VAL A 27 4.40 -15.31 -0.53
C VAL A 27 3.97 -13.86 -0.44
N GLN A 28 4.08 -13.08 -1.52
CA GLN A 28 3.55 -11.71 -1.53
C GLN A 28 2.05 -11.69 -1.20
N SER A 29 1.26 -12.56 -1.83
CA SER A 29 -0.18 -12.66 -1.56
C SER A 29 -0.48 -13.03 -0.10
N VAL A 30 0.30 -13.94 0.49
CA VAL A 30 0.16 -14.31 1.91
C VAL A 30 0.49 -13.13 2.82
N LEU A 31 1.58 -12.40 2.54
CA LEU A 31 1.94 -11.22 3.33
C LEU A 31 0.85 -10.15 3.26
N ASP A 32 0.22 -9.98 2.11
CA ASP A 32 -0.88 -9.03 1.92
C ASP A 32 -2.12 -9.43 2.74
N ILE A 33 -2.47 -10.72 2.71
CA ILE A 33 -3.57 -11.26 3.53
C ILE A 33 -3.28 -11.03 5.02
N LEU A 34 -2.04 -11.32 5.47
CA LEU A 34 -1.65 -11.11 6.86
C LEU A 34 -1.70 -9.62 7.26
N SER A 35 -1.32 -8.70 6.37
CA SER A 35 -1.47 -7.26 6.59
C SER A 35 -2.94 -6.87 6.74
N SER A 36 -3.79 -7.32 5.82
CA SER A 36 -5.22 -7.03 5.85
C SER A 36 -5.90 -7.58 7.10
N VAL A 37 -5.57 -8.81 7.52
CA VAL A 37 -6.10 -9.39 8.77
C VAL A 37 -5.67 -8.56 9.98
N LYS A 38 -4.40 -8.12 10.02
CA LYS A 38 -3.90 -7.26 11.09
C LYS A 38 -4.63 -5.93 11.12
N GLU A 39 -4.90 -5.32 9.98
CA GLU A 39 -5.68 -4.08 9.86
C GLU A 39 -7.12 -4.27 10.36
N GLN A 40 -7.80 -5.34 9.93
CA GLN A 40 -9.16 -5.66 10.37
C GLN A 40 -9.24 -5.90 11.88
N ILE A 41 -8.30 -6.65 12.46
CA ILE A 41 -8.24 -6.89 13.90
C ILE A 41 -7.93 -5.58 14.65
N ASN A 42 -7.02 -4.76 14.15
CA ASN A 42 -6.71 -3.46 14.78
C ASN A 42 -7.93 -2.53 14.74
N ALA A 43 -8.68 -2.51 13.64
CA ALA A 43 -9.92 -1.74 13.53
C ALA A 43 -10.96 -2.18 14.58
N LEU A 44 -11.12 -3.49 14.79
CA LEU A 44 -12.02 -4.04 15.81
C LEU A 44 -11.52 -3.81 17.25
N SER A 45 -10.21 -3.94 17.49
CA SER A 45 -9.65 -3.94 18.85
C SER A 45 -9.45 -2.55 19.45
N LYS A 46 -9.30 -1.51 18.64
CA LYS A 46 -8.89 -0.19 19.14
C LYS A 46 -9.99 0.88 19.12
N GLY A 47 -11.21 0.58 18.67
CA GLY A 47 -12.21 1.64 18.42
C GLY A 47 -11.63 2.79 17.60
N GLN A 48 -10.61 2.47 16.77
CA GLN A 48 -9.68 3.43 16.25
C GLN A 48 -10.30 4.07 15.03
N ARG A 49 -10.18 5.39 14.94
CA ARG A 49 -10.50 6.08 13.71
C ARG A 49 -9.67 5.45 12.58
N GLY A 50 -10.31 4.97 11.52
CA GLY A 50 -9.61 4.34 10.39
C GLY A 50 -8.63 5.34 9.80
N LEU A 51 -7.34 4.99 9.67
CA LEU A 51 -6.35 5.90 9.09
C LEU A 51 -6.19 5.61 7.59
N ILE A 52 -6.46 6.60 6.74
CA ILE A 52 -6.25 6.50 5.30
C ILE A 52 -5.06 7.37 4.87
N ASN A 53 -4.02 6.75 4.32
CA ASN A 53 -2.87 7.44 3.73
C ASN A 53 -3.15 7.73 2.24
N LEU A 54 -3.25 9.01 1.90
CA LEU A 54 -3.55 9.52 0.56
C LEU A 54 -2.32 10.20 -0.05
N GLY A 55 -2.10 9.99 -1.34
CA GLY A 55 -1.18 10.75 -2.16
C GLY A 55 -1.91 11.68 -3.11
N ALA A 56 -1.39 12.89 -3.33
CA ALA A 56 -1.92 13.79 -4.35
C ALA A 56 -0.81 14.55 -5.08
N THR A 57 -1.00 14.84 -6.36
CA THR A 57 -0.24 15.89 -7.06
C THR A 57 -0.64 17.27 -6.53
N LEU A 58 0.25 18.26 -6.69
CA LEU A 58 0.07 19.60 -6.12
C LEU A 58 -1.29 20.21 -6.46
N THR A 59 -1.66 20.20 -7.74
CA THR A 59 -2.95 20.76 -8.20
C THR A 59 -4.15 20.05 -7.59
N ILE A 60 -4.12 18.72 -7.44
CA ILE A 60 -5.23 18.00 -6.81
C ILE A 60 -5.26 18.29 -5.30
N GLY A 61 -4.09 18.28 -4.66
CA GLY A 61 -3.93 18.53 -3.22
C GLY A 61 -4.40 19.92 -2.78
N GLU A 62 -4.23 20.94 -3.63
CA GLU A 62 -4.62 22.32 -3.33
C GLU A 62 -6.09 22.62 -3.67
N TYR A 63 -6.62 22.07 -4.76
CA TYR A 63 -7.92 22.51 -5.29
C TYR A 63 -9.06 21.51 -5.10
N VAL A 64 -8.77 20.21 -5.00
CA VAL A 64 -9.80 19.16 -5.00
C VAL A 64 -9.87 18.46 -3.65
N LEU A 65 -8.70 18.18 -3.06
CA LEU A 65 -8.60 17.42 -1.83
C LEU A 65 -9.27 18.09 -0.62
N PRO A 66 -9.21 19.42 -0.42
CA PRO A 66 -9.85 20.07 0.73
C PRO A 66 -11.36 19.82 0.79
N ASP A 67 -12.07 19.93 -0.34
CA ASP A 67 -13.51 19.73 -0.41
C ASP A 67 -13.89 18.26 -0.15
N ILE A 68 -13.13 17.33 -0.72
CA ILE A 68 -13.31 15.89 -0.49
C ILE A 68 -13.09 15.56 0.99
N LEU A 69 -12.02 16.06 1.60
CA LEU A 69 -11.70 15.81 3.00
C LEU A 69 -12.74 16.44 3.94
N ALA A 70 -13.24 17.65 3.63
CA ALA A 70 -14.31 18.28 4.39
C ALA A 70 -15.59 17.44 4.37
N PHE A 71 -15.97 16.91 3.20
CA PHE A 71 -17.11 16.01 3.05
C PHE A 71 -16.91 14.72 3.85
N LEU A 72 -15.77 14.06 3.67
CA LEU A 72 -15.47 12.78 4.34
C LEU A 72 -15.36 12.94 5.86
N HIS A 73 -14.79 14.03 6.36
CA HIS A 73 -14.76 14.30 7.79
C HIS A 73 -16.16 14.47 8.39
N LYS A 74 -17.14 14.95 7.60
CA LYS A 74 -18.54 15.06 8.03
C LYS A 74 -19.29 13.74 7.97
N THR A 75 -19.06 12.92 6.95
CA THR A 75 -19.79 11.65 6.74
C THR A 75 -19.15 10.46 7.45
N HIS A 76 -17.84 10.52 7.70
CA HIS A 76 -17.02 9.48 8.33
C HIS A 76 -16.07 10.11 9.39
N PRO A 77 -16.62 10.65 10.50
CA PRO A 77 -15.81 11.30 11.55
C PRO A 77 -14.91 10.33 12.33
N ASP A 78 -15.12 9.04 12.12
CA ASP A 78 -14.30 7.93 12.60
C ASP A 78 -13.18 7.57 11.62
N VAL A 79 -12.83 8.42 10.65
CA VAL A 79 -11.72 8.19 9.73
C VAL A 79 -10.75 9.37 9.77
N ASP A 80 -9.49 9.10 10.09
CA ASP A 80 -8.40 10.06 10.00
C ASP A 80 -7.73 9.94 8.63
N PHE A 81 -7.33 11.08 8.06
CA PHE A 81 -6.67 11.13 6.75
C PHE A 81 -5.26 11.72 6.89
N LYS A 82 -4.27 11.07 6.29
CA LYS A 82 -2.91 11.61 6.14
C LYS A 82 -2.62 11.79 4.67
N VAL A 83 -2.25 13.01 4.29
CA VAL A 83 -2.01 13.38 2.90
C VAL A 83 -0.51 13.60 2.68
N LYS A 84 0.04 12.93 1.67
CA LYS A 84 1.35 13.23 1.10
C LYS A 84 1.14 13.95 -0.24
N MET A 85 1.74 15.13 -0.39
CA MET A 85 1.82 15.78 -1.70
C MET A 85 3.19 15.51 -2.33
N ALA A 86 3.19 15.05 -3.59
CA ALA A 86 4.40 14.84 -4.37
C ALA A 86 4.08 14.81 -5.87
N ASN A 87 5.10 14.67 -6.71
CA ASN A 87 4.89 14.48 -8.15
C ASN A 87 4.28 13.10 -8.46
N THR A 88 3.76 12.94 -9.68
CA THR A 88 3.11 11.71 -10.15
C THR A 88 3.97 10.46 -9.97
N GLU A 89 5.27 10.57 -10.25
CA GLU A 89 6.22 9.46 -10.13
C GLU A 89 6.34 8.99 -8.67
N SER A 90 6.55 9.90 -7.73
CA SER A 90 6.66 9.56 -6.31
C SER A 90 5.36 8.99 -5.75
N ILE A 91 4.20 9.54 -6.14
CA ILE A 91 2.91 9.04 -5.65
C ILE A 91 2.65 7.63 -6.21
N SER A 92 2.91 7.42 -7.51
CA SER A 92 2.74 6.10 -8.14
C SER A 92 3.63 5.05 -7.47
N GLN A 93 4.89 5.38 -7.19
CA GLN A 93 5.81 4.47 -6.53
C GLN A 93 5.35 4.12 -5.11
N ASP A 94 4.90 5.11 -4.34
CA ASP A 94 4.44 4.87 -2.98
C ASP A 94 3.15 4.03 -2.90
N VAL A 95 2.28 4.11 -3.92
CA VAL A 95 1.11 3.22 -4.03
C VAL A 95 1.56 1.79 -4.35
N LEU A 96 2.49 1.61 -5.30
CA LEU A 96 3.05 0.30 -5.64
C LEU A 96 3.75 -0.37 -4.43
N GLU A 97 4.43 0.44 -3.62
CA GLU A 97 5.08 0.01 -2.38
C GLU A 97 4.14 -0.08 -1.17
N LYS A 98 2.84 0.19 -1.36
CA LYS A 98 1.79 0.13 -0.32
C LYS A 98 2.04 1.07 0.87
N LYS A 99 2.82 2.13 0.66
CA LYS A 99 2.98 3.24 1.61
C LYS A 99 1.77 4.16 1.60
N LEU A 100 1.09 4.24 0.47
CA LEU A 100 -0.17 4.96 0.27
C LEU A 100 -1.27 3.96 -0.06
N HIS A 101 -2.48 4.23 0.43
CA HIS A 101 -3.67 3.45 0.08
C HIS A 101 -4.26 3.90 -1.26
N ILE A 102 -4.21 5.22 -1.53
CA ILE A 102 -4.76 5.83 -2.74
C ILE A 102 -3.81 6.94 -3.23
N GLY A 103 -3.59 7.03 -4.54
CA GLY A 103 -2.90 8.15 -5.18
C GLY A 103 -3.81 8.86 -6.18
N LEU A 104 -3.89 10.19 -6.07
CA LEU A 104 -4.60 11.06 -7.00
C LEU A 104 -3.56 11.83 -7.83
N ILE A 105 -3.46 11.49 -9.11
CA ILE A 105 -2.39 11.98 -10.01
C ILE A 105 -2.95 12.56 -11.30
#